data_AF-A0A6V7KFD8-F1
#
_entry.id   AF-A0A6V7KFD8-F1
#
_cell.length_a   1.000
_cell.length_b   1.000
_cell.length_c   1.000
_cell.angle_alpha   90.00
_cell.angle_beta   90.00
_cell.angle_gamma   90.00
#
_symmetry.space_group_name_H-M   'P 1'
#
loop_
_entity.id
_entity.type
_entity.pdbx_description
1 polymer ?
#
loop_
_entity_poly.entity_id
_entity_poly.type
_entity_poly.pdbx_seq_one_letter_code
_entity_poly.pdbx_strand_id
1 'polypeptide(L)'
;MEDKKMRSYAVIPPLLLDAKQRRIAFQNRNGLLQPEELEALHSERKLINVWSSVEHESFKEKYLQHPKNFGAIAQSLEHKSVPDCVHHYYLTKKAENYKQLLRKSRQRTRSSRNNPNNK
;
A
#
# COMPACT_ATOMS: atom_id res chain seq x y z
N MET A 1 -26.75 -18.64 40.43
CA MET A 1 -26.20 -19.91 41.00
C MET A 1 -24.78 -20.16 40.50
N GLU A 2 -24.43 -19.74 39.29
CA GLU A 2 -23.07 -19.81 38.73
C GLU A 2 -22.04 -18.91 39.41
N ASP A 3 -22.36 -17.66 39.79
CA ASP A 3 -21.40 -16.77 40.47
C ASP A 3 -20.86 -17.34 41.79
N LYS A 4 -21.72 -18.06 42.53
CA LYS A 4 -21.31 -18.77 43.75
C LYS A 4 -20.34 -19.91 43.46
N LYS A 5 -20.50 -20.61 42.32
CA LYS A 5 -19.56 -21.62 41.85
C LYS A 5 -18.25 -20.99 41.36
N MET A 6 -18.30 -19.86 40.65
CA MET A 6 -17.11 -19.16 40.16
C MET A 6 -16.18 -18.71 41.29
N ARG A 7 -16.74 -18.30 42.43
CA ARG A 7 -15.98 -17.95 43.65
C ARG A 7 -15.39 -19.14 44.40
N SER A 8 -15.81 -20.36 44.07
CA SER A 8 -15.27 -21.59 44.68
C SER A 8 -14.13 -22.23 43.89
N TYR A 9 -13.88 -21.77 42.66
CA TYR A 9 -12.74 -22.23 41.88
C TYR A 9 -11.44 -21.58 42.35
N ALA A 10 -10.35 -22.36 42.35
CA ALA A 10 -9.02 -21.83 42.57
C ALA A 10 -8.63 -20.94 41.38
N VAL A 11 -8.27 -19.69 41.66
CA VAL A 11 -7.69 -18.79 40.65
C VAL A 11 -6.27 -19.26 40.38
N ILE A 12 -6.01 -19.73 39.16
CA ILE A 12 -4.65 -20.07 38.73
C ILE A 12 -3.86 -18.75 38.62
N PRO A 13 -2.78 -18.57 39.40
CA PRO A 13 -1.97 -17.36 39.30
C PRO A 13 -1.37 -17.23 37.89
N PRO A 14 -1.18 -16.01 37.37
CA PRO A 14 -0.50 -15.81 36.10
C PRO A 14 0.90 -16.41 36.18
N LEU A 15 1.30 -17.11 35.11
CA LEU A 15 2.62 -17.70 35.02
C LEU A 15 3.69 -16.62 35.18
N LEU A 16 4.56 -16.79 36.17
CA LEU A 16 5.69 -15.90 36.34
C LEU A 16 6.61 -16.04 35.14
N LEU A 17 7.13 -14.90 34.68
CA LEU A 17 8.17 -14.87 33.65
C LEU A 17 9.35 -15.77 34.07
N ASP A 18 9.98 -16.40 33.09
CA ASP A 18 11.13 -17.26 33.32
C ASP A 18 12.33 -16.45 33.88
N ALA A 19 13.33 -17.13 34.43
CA ALA A 19 14.48 -16.46 35.03
C ALA A 19 15.27 -15.59 34.02
N LYS A 20 15.23 -15.91 32.72
CA LYS A 20 15.91 -15.16 31.66
C LYS A 20 15.16 -13.86 31.35
N GLN A 21 13.84 -13.94 31.21
CA GLN A 21 12.93 -12.81 31.00
C GLN A 21 12.97 -11.85 32.20
N ARG A 22 13.00 -12.37 33.43
CA ARG A 22 13.13 -11.54 34.64
C ARG A 22 14.47 -10.82 34.75
N ARG A 23 15.52 -11.27 34.07
CA ARG A 23 16.85 -10.62 34.03
C ARG A 23 16.93 -9.48 33.01
N ILE A 24 15.94 -9.35 32.12
CA ILE A 24 15.89 -8.26 31.15
C ILE A 24 15.48 -6.99 31.89
N ALA A 25 16.46 -6.14 32.21
CA ALA A 25 16.22 -4.86 32.88
C ALA A 25 15.66 -3.79 31.94
N PHE A 26 15.94 -3.88 30.64
CA PHE A 26 15.46 -2.95 29.63
C PHE A 26 15.01 -3.69 28.37
N GLN A 27 13.90 -3.23 27.78
CA GLN A 27 13.45 -3.72 26.49
C GLN A 27 13.92 -2.75 25.40
N ASN A 28 14.86 -3.19 24.56
CA ASN A 28 15.25 -2.41 23.39
C ASN A 28 14.14 -2.46 22.32
N ARG A 29 13.63 -1.29 21.92
CA ARG A 29 12.64 -1.12 20.84
C ARG A 29 13.15 -0.19 19.73
N ASN A 30 14.46 -0.15 19.53
CA ASN A 30 15.11 0.73 18.54
C ASN A 30 14.77 0.38 17.07
N GLY A 31 14.09 -0.74 16.81
CA GLY A 31 13.70 -1.15 15.47
C GLY A 31 14.86 -1.67 14.62
N LEU A 32 15.97 -2.11 15.23
CA LEU A 32 17.06 -2.74 14.51
C LEU A 32 16.59 -4.06 13.92
N LEU A 33 16.53 -4.13 12.59
CA LEU A 33 16.31 -5.35 11.85
C LEU A 33 17.65 -5.92 11.39
N GLN A 34 17.84 -7.22 11.58
CA GLN A 34 18.95 -7.93 10.95
C GLN A 34 18.75 -7.96 9.42
N PRO A 35 19.82 -8.10 8.62
CA PRO A 35 19.71 -8.12 7.16
C PRO A 35 18.69 -9.13 6.63
N GLU A 36 18.63 -10.30 7.23
CA GLU A 36 17.71 -11.39 6.86
C GLU A 36 16.25 -11.01 7.15
N GLU A 37 16.00 -10.35 8.28
CA GLU A 37 14.67 -9.87 8.68
C GLU A 37 14.19 -8.73 7.77
N LEU A 38 15.11 -7.85 7.37
CA LEU A 38 14.81 -6.75 6.45
C LEU A 38 14.42 -7.26 5.06
N GLU A 39 15.16 -8.24 4.54
CA GLU A 39 14.85 -8.86 3.25
C GLU A 39 13.53 -9.63 3.26
N ALA A 40 13.24 -10.36 4.35
CA ALA A 40 11.96 -11.01 4.55
C ALA A 40 10.81 -9.99 4.54
N LEU A 41 10.93 -8.91 5.31
CA LEU A 41 9.91 -7.85 5.38
C LEU A 41 9.67 -7.19 4.02
N HIS A 42 10.73 -6.92 3.25
CA HIS A 42 10.61 -6.37 1.90
C HIS A 42 9.91 -7.34 0.93
N SER A 43 10.15 -8.64 1.07
CA SER A 43 9.54 -9.67 0.24
C SER A 43 8.06 -9.85 0.56
N GLU A 44 7.70 -9.92 1.84
CA GLU A 44 6.31 -9.97 2.30
C GLU A 44 5.51 -8.76 1.83
N ARG A 45 6.11 -7.57 1.83
CA ARG A 45 5.42 -6.34 1.41
C ARG A 45 4.99 -6.36 -0.06
N LYS A 46 5.68 -7.11 -0.92
CA LYS A 46 5.28 -7.33 -2.33
C LYS A 46 4.03 -8.19 -2.44
N LEU A 47 3.77 -9.05 -1.46
CA LEU A 47 2.61 -9.95 -1.42
C LEU A 47 1.37 -9.27 -0.84
N ILE A 48 1.54 -8.18 -0.08
CA ILE A 48 0.43 -7.44 0.53
C ILE A 48 -0.23 -6.50 -0.48
N ASN A 49 0.56 -5.80 -1.30
CA ASN A 49 0.05 -4.83 -2.27
C ASN A 49 0.14 -5.36 -3.71
N VAL A 50 -0.65 -6.39 -3.98
CA VAL A 50 -0.75 -6.98 -5.33
C VAL A 50 -1.62 -6.10 -6.21
N TRP A 51 -1.14 -5.84 -7.43
CA TRP A 51 -1.87 -5.10 -8.46
C TRP A 51 -2.37 -6.06 -9.52
N SER A 52 -3.69 -6.11 -9.70
CA SER A 52 -4.33 -6.83 -10.79
C SER A 52 -4.19 -6.08 -12.12
N SER A 53 -4.32 -6.79 -13.24
CA SER A 53 -4.29 -6.19 -14.58
C SER A 53 -5.34 -5.08 -14.74
N VAL A 54 -6.53 -5.26 -14.14
CA VAL A 54 -7.62 -4.27 -14.17
C VAL A 54 -7.23 -3.01 -13.41
N GLU A 55 -6.63 -3.13 -12.22
CA GLU A 55 -6.14 -1.98 -11.45
C GLU A 55 -5.00 -1.26 -12.18
N HIS A 56 -4.12 -2.00 -12.87
CA HIS A 56 -3.07 -1.43 -13.71
C HIS A 56 -3.64 -0.56 -14.84
N GLU A 57 -4.64 -1.06 -15.56
CA GLU A 57 -5.31 -0.31 -16.62
C GLU A 57 -6.07 0.91 -16.07
N SER A 58 -6.82 0.73 -14.99
CA SER A 58 -7.58 1.81 -14.34
C SER A 58 -6.65 2.92 -13.84
N PHE A 59 -5.54 2.57 -13.21
CA PHE A 59 -4.50 3.52 -12.81
C PHE A 59 -3.95 4.30 -14.01
N LYS A 60 -3.63 3.61 -15.10
CA LYS A 60 -3.07 4.21 -16.32
C LYS A 60 -4.06 5.18 -16.96
N GLU A 61 -5.32 4.80 -17.07
CA GLU A 61 -6.39 5.65 -17.59
C GLU A 61 -6.53 6.93 -16.75
N LYS A 62 -6.67 6.78 -15.43
CA LYS A 62 -6.86 7.88 -14.49
C LYS A 62 -5.63 8.78 -14.41
N TYR A 63 -4.42 8.23 -14.54
CA TYR A 63 -3.20 9.02 -14.64
C TYR A 63 -3.15 9.90 -15.90
N LEU A 64 -3.68 9.42 -17.03
CA LEU A 64 -3.74 10.24 -18.25
C LEU A 64 -4.75 11.39 -18.13
N GLN A 65 -5.81 11.22 -17.35
CA GLN A 65 -6.80 12.26 -17.03
C GLN A 65 -6.23 13.27 -16.01
N HIS A 66 -5.61 12.77 -14.93
CA HIS A 66 -5.11 13.58 -13.81
C HIS A 66 -3.63 13.27 -13.52
N PRO A 67 -2.69 13.78 -14.33
CA PRO A 67 -1.28 13.43 -14.22
C PRO A 67 -0.71 13.85 -12.86
N LYS A 68 -0.15 12.88 -12.13
CA LYS A 68 0.43 13.02 -10.78
C LYS A 68 -0.54 13.46 -9.68
N ASN A 69 -1.84 13.50 -9.92
CA ASN A 69 -2.81 13.68 -8.84
C ASN A 69 -3.18 12.32 -8.25
N PHE A 70 -2.29 11.79 -7.40
CA PHE A 70 -2.48 10.46 -6.81
C PHE A 70 -3.64 10.39 -5.83
N GLY A 71 -4.09 11.52 -5.27
CA GLY A 71 -5.31 11.60 -4.47
C GLY A 71 -6.55 11.26 -5.30
N ALA A 72 -6.70 11.89 -6.46
CA ALA A 72 -7.81 11.61 -7.38
C ALA A 72 -7.75 10.20 -7.98
N ILE A 73 -6.54 9.68 -8.24
CA ILE A 73 -6.37 8.32 -8.78
C ILE A 73 -6.74 7.27 -7.73
N ALA A 74 -6.30 7.44 -6.48
CA ALA A 74 -6.63 6.51 -5.39
C ALA A 74 -8.14 6.45 -5.12
N GLN A 75 -8.87 7.55 -5.26
CA GLN A 75 -10.34 7.56 -5.11
C GLN A 75 -11.06 6.65 -6.11
N SER A 76 -10.44 6.35 -7.26
CA SER A 76 -11.00 5.42 -8.25
C SER A 76 -10.59 3.96 -8.06
N LEU A 77 -9.75 3.66 -7.07
CA LEU A 77 -9.26 2.32 -6.76
C LEU A 77 -9.68 1.95 -5.34
N GLU A 78 -10.65 1.06 -5.19
CA GLU A 78 -11.27 0.72 -3.89
C GLU A 78 -10.26 0.17 -2.86
N HIS A 79 -9.24 -0.54 -3.32
CA HIS A 79 -8.28 -1.24 -2.45
C HIS A 79 -6.86 -0.70 -2.55
N LYS A 80 -6.65 0.52 -3.06
CA LYS A 80 -5.32 1.13 -3.20
C LYS A 80 -5.27 2.52 -2.58
N SER A 81 -4.37 2.71 -1.64
CA SER A 81 -4.16 4.00 -0.99
C SER A 81 -3.32 4.95 -1.86
N VAL A 82 -3.24 6.23 -1.46
CA VAL A 82 -2.39 7.22 -2.14
C VAL A 82 -0.90 6.80 -2.13
N PRO A 83 -0.31 6.35 -1.00
CA PRO A 83 1.04 5.78 -0.99
C PRO A 83 1.22 4.62 -1.98
N ASP A 84 0.23 3.75 -2.11
CA ASP A 84 0.29 2.61 -3.04
C ASP A 84 0.32 3.08 -4.49
N CYS A 85 -0.51 4.07 -4.84
CA CYS A 85 -0.53 4.70 -6.16
C CYS A 85 0.81 5.37 -6.50
N VAL A 86 1.43 6.07 -5.53
CA VAL A 86 2.75 6.66 -5.70
C VAL A 86 3.79 5.57 -5.92
N HIS A 87 3.80 4.54 -5.07
CA HIS A 87 4.75 3.44 -5.16
C HIS A 87 4.65 2.73 -6.51
N HIS A 88 3.43 2.38 -6.92
CA HIS A 88 3.14 1.76 -8.21
C HIS A 88 3.63 2.60 -9.39
N TYR A 89 3.39 3.91 -9.37
CA TYR A 89 3.92 4.81 -10.40
C TYR A 89 5.45 4.71 -10.51
N TYR A 90 6.19 4.68 -9.41
CA TYR A 90 7.65 4.59 -9.48
C TYR A 90 8.15 3.24 -10.00
N LEU A 91 7.45 2.15 -9.66
CA LEU A 91 7.75 0.81 -10.17
C LEU A 91 7.48 0.70 -11.69
N THR A 92 6.40 1.30 -12.19
CA THR A 92 5.91 1.07 -13.56
C THR A 92 6.23 2.20 -14.55
N LYS A 93 6.54 3.43 -14.11
CA LYS A 93 6.64 4.61 -15.01
C LYS A 93 7.60 4.48 -16.17
N LYS A 94 8.64 3.65 -16.04
CA LYS A 94 9.60 3.40 -17.11
C LYS A 94 9.09 2.32 -18.07
N ALA A 95 8.51 1.25 -17.55
CA ALA A 95 7.94 0.17 -18.38
C ALA A 95 6.72 0.68 -19.19
N GLU A 96 5.79 1.36 -18.53
CA GLU A 96 4.57 1.90 -19.14
C GLU A 96 4.80 3.18 -19.96
N ASN A 97 5.96 3.83 -19.78
CA ASN A 97 6.30 5.07 -20.49
C ASN A 97 5.25 6.18 -20.34
N TYR A 98 4.76 6.43 -19.12
CA TYR A 98 3.67 7.39 -18.86
C TYR A 98 3.89 8.79 -19.46
N LYS A 99 5.14 9.27 -19.53
CA LYS A 99 5.46 10.56 -20.19
C LYS A 99 5.09 10.55 -21.67
N GLN A 100 5.38 9.45 -22.38
CA GLN A 100 5.07 9.32 -23.80
C GLN A 100 3.57 9.18 -24.03
N LEU A 101 2.88 8.39 -23.20
CA LEU A 101 1.43 8.24 -23.26
C LEU A 101 0.71 9.57 -23.05
N LEU A 102 1.14 10.37 -22.08
CA LEU A 102 0.57 11.69 -21.82
C LEU A 102 0.75 12.64 -23.01
N ARG A 103 1.91 12.60 -23.68
CA ARG A 103 2.14 13.38 -24.92
C ARG A 103 1.17 12.98 -26.02
N LYS A 104 1.01 11.66 -26.26
CA LYS A 104 0.09 11.12 -27.28
C LYS A 104 -1.37 11.48 -26.99
N SER A 105 -1.81 11.36 -25.74
CA SER A 105 -3.16 11.72 -25.31
C SER A 105 -3.48 13.20 -25.58
N ARG A 106 -2.57 14.11 -25.19
CA ARG A 106 -2.76 15.55 -25.39
C ARG A 106 -2.78 15.95 -26.87
N GLN A 107 -2.02 15.29 -27.74
CA GLN A 107 -2.04 15.57 -29.18
C GLN A 107 -3.41 15.27 -29.80
N ARG A 108 -4.05 14.15 -29.44
CA ARG A 108 -5.39 13.80 -29.95
C ARG A 108 -6.45 14.86 -29.61
N THR A 109 -6.41 15.39 -28.39
CA THR A 109 -7.36 16.44 -27.96
C THR A 109 -7.18 17.77 -28.69
N ARG A 110 -5.97 18.09 -29.15
CA ARG A 110 -5.68 19.35 -29.88
C ARG A 110 -6.03 19.26 -31.36
N SER A 111 -5.82 18.11 -32.00
CA SER A 111 -6.18 17.92 -33.41
C SER A 111 -7.69 18.05 -33.67
N SER A 112 -8.54 17.67 -32.71
CA SER A 112 -9.99 17.83 -32.83
C SER A 112 -10.46 19.29 -32.77
N ARG A 113 -9.69 20.22 -32.19
CA ARG A 113 -10.04 21.65 -32.10
C ARG A 113 -9.65 22.47 -33.32
N ASN A 114 -8.88 21.89 -34.26
CA ASN A 114 -8.30 22.61 -35.39
C ASN A 114 -9.01 22.32 -36.72
N ASN A 115 -10.27 21.86 -36.70
CA ASN A 115 -11.06 21.70 -37.92
C ASN A 115 -11.56 23.08 -38.40
N PRO A 116 -11.06 23.64 -39.52
CA PRO A 116 -11.48 24.95 -40.01
C PRO A 116 -12.87 24.92 -40.69
N ASN A 117 -13.56 23.78 -40.68
CA ASN A 117 -14.76 23.54 -41.48
C ASN A 117 -16.09 23.67 -40.71
N ASN A 118 -16.09 24.33 -39.56
CA ASN A 118 -17.32 24.69 -38.85
C ASN A 118 -17.40 26.21 -38.74
N LYS A 119 -17.68 26.85 -39.88
CA LYS A 119 -18.09 28.25 -39.99
C LYS A 119 -19.61 28.31 -39.97
#